data_AF-A0A9W8QZS1-F1
#
_entry.id   AF-A0A9W8QZS1-F1
#
_cell.length_a   1.000
_cell.length_b   1.000
_cell.length_c   1.000
_cell.angle_alpha   90.00
_cell.angle_beta   90.00
_cell.angle_gamma   90.00
#
_symmetry.space_group_name_H-M   'P 1'
#
loop_
_entity.id
_entity.type
_entity.pdbx_description
1 polymer ?
#
loop_
_entity_poly.entity_id
_entity_poly.type
_entity_poly.pdbx_seq_one_letter_code
_entity_poly.pdbx_strand_id
1 'polypeptide(L)'
;MSSVSDAIIKDHRELEQYYNEVINSADHDHQQRFGNQFVWELARHSIGEELVVYPAMERYMGTKGKEMAEHDRQEHHQVKELLKTFQGLSPQDSNYLPKLKEIWTLLSKHIEEEEGQDLPALEQALKADDGQSESMSNSFSRTKMFVPTRSHPSAGEHPPFETVMGLMAAPMDRLADMFRKFPDQSKV
;
A
#
# COMPACT_ATOMS: atom_id res chain seq x y z
N MET A 1 14.74 4.17 -16.92
CA MET A 1 14.40 4.10 -15.48
C MET A 1 12.88 4.21 -15.42
N SER A 2 12.21 3.51 -14.50
CA SER A 2 10.74 3.51 -14.41
C SER A 2 10.24 4.80 -13.74
N SER A 3 9.09 5.29 -14.18
CA SER A 3 8.41 6.43 -13.55
C SER A 3 7.89 6.08 -12.15
N VAL A 4 7.43 7.08 -11.39
CA VAL A 4 6.74 6.81 -10.12
C VAL A 4 5.42 6.09 -10.36
N SER A 5 4.71 6.43 -11.44
CA SER A 5 3.47 5.75 -11.83
C SER A 5 3.70 4.27 -12.14
N ASP A 6 4.77 3.94 -12.86
CA ASP A 6 5.12 2.54 -13.16
C ASP A 6 5.36 1.72 -11.89
N ALA A 7 5.95 2.32 -10.85
CA ALA A 7 6.23 1.65 -9.59
C ALA A 7 4.95 1.39 -8.78
N ILE A 8 4.04 2.36 -8.75
CA ILE A 8 2.74 2.27 -8.06
C ILE A 8 1.83 1.26 -8.75
N ILE A 9 1.69 1.35 -10.08
CA ILE A 9 0.91 0.40 -10.88
C ILE A 9 1.44 -1.03 -10.72
N LYS A 10 2.77 -1.20 -10.62
CA LYS A 10 3.36 -2.51 -10.36
C LYS A 10 2.88 -3.08 -9.02
N ASP A 11 2.85 -2.27 -7.95
CA ASP A 11 2.32 -2.71 -6.65
C ASP A 11 0.84 -3.08 -6.75
N HIS A 12 0.03 -2.31 -7.49
CA HIS A 12 -1.39 -2.63 -7.69
C HIS A 12 -1.60 -4.01 -8.34
N ARG A 13 -0.81 -4.33 -9.36
CA ARG A 13 -0.87 -5.64 -10.02
C ARG A 13 -0.43 -6.77 -9.10
N GLU A 14 0.58 -6.54 -8.27
CA GLU A 14 0.99 -7.50 -7.24
C GLU A 14 -0.11 -7.71 -6.19
N LEU A 15 -0.73 -6.63 -5.70
CA LEU A 15 -1.84 -6.69 -4.75
C LEU A 15 -3.04 -7.45 -5.32
N GLU A 16 -3.39 -7.20 -6.57
CA GLU A 16 -4.44 -7.92 -7.31
C GLU A 16 -4.10 -9.42 -7.42
N GLN A 17 -2.86 -9.75 -7.78
CA GLN A 17 -2.40 -11.13 -7.84
C GLN A 17 -2.52 -11.80 -6.47
N TYR A 18 -2.00 -11.20 -5.40
CA TYR A 18 -2.04 -11.78 -4.06
C TYR A 18 -3.48 -11.96 -3.55
N TYR A 19 -4.36 -10.99 -3.82
CA TYR A 19 -5.79 -11.11 -3.53
C TYR A 19 -6.39 -12.35 -4.24
N ASN A 20 -6.13 -12.48 -5.54
CA ASN A 20 -6.63 -13.59 -6.35
C ASN A 20 -6.09 -14.96 -5.90
N GLU A 21 -4.83 -15.04 -5.48
CA GLU A 21 -4.23 -16.25 -4.92
C GLU A 21 -4.94 -16.70 -3.62
N VAL A 22 -5.39 -15.74 -2.80
CA VAL A 22 -6.15 -16.06 -1.58
C VAL A 22 -7.59 -16.49 -1.92
N ILE A 23 -8.32 -15.72 -2.73
CA ILE A 23 -9.75 -15.96 -2.95
C ILE A 23 -10.05 -17.22 -3.78
N ASN A 24 -9.12 -17.65 -4.62
CA ASN A 24 -9.31 -18.80 -5.51
C ASN A 24 -8.73 -20.11 -4.95
N SER A 25 -8.07 -20.07 -3.79
CA SER A 25 -7.52 -21.26 -3.15
C SER A 25 -8.46 -21.79 -2.05
N ALA A 26 -8.55 -23.12 -1.94
CA ALA A 26 -9.15 -23.82 -0.80
C ALA A 26 -8.10 -24.33 0.21
N ASP A 27 -6.81 -24.20 -0.11
CA ASP A 27 -5.72 -24.57 0.79
C ASP A 27 -5.43 -23.40 1.75
N HIS A 28 -5.66 -23.66 3.04
CA HIS A 28 -5.44 -22.68 4.08
C HIS A 28 -3.97 -22.26 4.26
N ASP A 29 -2.98 -23.13 3.98
CA ASP A 29 -1.57 -22.72 4.06
C ASP A 29 -1.23 -21.73 2.94
N HIS A 30 -1.76 -21.98 1.74
CA HIS A 30 -1.65 -21.07 0.60
C HIS A 30 -2.33 -19.73 0.88
N GLN A 31 -3.56 -19.74 1.38
CA GLN A 31 -4.30 -18.54 1.80
C GLN A 31 -3.54 -17.75 2.88
N GLN A 32 -2.89 -18.43 3.85
CA GLN A 32 -2.10 -17.78 4.89
C GLN A 32 -0.89 -17.05 4.29
N ARG A 33 -0.18 -17.70 3.36
CA ARG A 33 1.03 -17.15 2.72
C ARG A 33 0.71 -15.92 1.90
N PHE A 34 -0.25 -16.03 1.00
CA PHE A 34 -0.63 -14.91 0.14
C PHE A 34 -1.40 -13.83 0.89
N GLY A 35 -2.14 -14.17 1.95
CA GLY A 35 -2.74 -13.16 2.83
C GLY A 35 -1.70 -12.36 3.61
N ASN A 36 -0.63 -13.01 4.08
CA ASN A 36 0.52 -12.29 4.67
C ASN A 36 1.22 -11.41 3.63
N GLN A 37 1.41 -11.91 2.41
CA GLN A 37 2.01 -11.14 1.31
C GLN A 37 1.17 -9.91 0.95
N PHE A 38 -0.15 -10.07 0.84
CA PHE A 38 -1.10 -8.97 0.59
C PHE A 38 -1.02 -7.90 1.68
N VAL A 39 -1.06 -8.30 2.96
CA VAL A 39 -0.92 -7.36 4.10
C VAL A 39 0.42 -6.63 4.05
N TRP A 40 1.49 -7.37 3.79
CA TRP A 40 2.85 -6.86 3.75
C TRP A 40 3.05 -5.84 2.63
N GLU A 41 2.47 -6.10 1.45
CA GLU A 41 2.56 -5.19 0.32
C GLU A 41 1.71 -3.94 0.54
N LEU A 42 0.42 -4.12 0.90
CA LEU A 42 -0.54 -3.02 1.03
C LEU A 42 -0.13 -2.01 2.12
N ALA A 43 0.39 -2.50 3.24
CA ALA A 43 0.85 -1.62 4.32
C ALA A 43 2.02 -0.72 3.89
N ARG A 44 2.95 -1.24 3.08
CA ARG A 44 4.15 -0.49 2.67
C ARG A 44 3.85 0.42 1.49
N HIS A 45 2.99 -0.03 0.59
CA HIS A 45 2.48 0.73 -0.54
C HIS A 45 1.77 2.00 -0.06
N SER A 46 0.73 1.85 0.78
CA SER A 46 -0.05 3.00 1.30
C SER A 46 0.80 4.05 2.01
N ILE A 47 1.70 3.62 2.92
CA ILE A 47 2.61 4.55 3.60
C ILE A 47 3.64 5.14 2.63
N GLY A 48 4.03 4.38 1.60
CA GLY A 48 4.90 4.88 0.53
C GLY A 48 4.29 6.07 -0.22
N GLU A 49 3.00 6.00 -0.55
CA GLU A 49 2.26 7.08 -1.18
C GLU A 49 2.13 8.29 -0.27
N GLU A 50 1.74 8.08 0.99
CA GLU A 50 1.57 9.15 1.98
C GLU A 50 2.85 9.94 2.24
N LEU A 51 4.01 9.27 2.18
CA LEU A 51 5.30 9.89 2.44
C LEU A 51 5.98 10.45 1.18
N VAL A 52 5.57 10.04 -0.02
CA VAL A 52 6.26 10.39 -1.27
C VAL A 52 5.34 11.03 -2.31
N VAL A 53 4.22 10.38 -2.60
CA VAL A 53 3.31 10.73 -3.71
C VAL A 53 2.41 11.89 -3.32
N TYR A 54 1.73 11.80 -2.18
CA TYR A 54 0.81 12.84 -1.72
C TYR A 54 1.51 14.18 -1.48
N PRO A 55 2.69 14.26 -0.82
CA PRO A 55 3.43 15.51 -0.73
C PRO A 55 3.84 16.09 -2.08
N ALA A 56 4.09 15.23 -3.08
CA ALA A 56 4.40 15.68 -4.43
C ALA A 56 3.16 16.22 -5.15
N MET A 57 1.99 15.57 -5.01
CA MET A 57 0.72 16.11 -5.51
C MET A 57 0.45 17.50 -4.92
N GLU A 58 0.56 17.63 -3.60
CA GLU A 58 0.36 18.91 -2.90
C GLU A 58 1.33 20.01 -3.39
N ARG A 59 2.58 19.63 -3.68
CA ARG A 59 3.64 20.56 -4.11
C ARG A 59 3.49 20.98 -5.58
N TYR A 60 3.27 20.02 -6.47
CA TYR A 60 3.36 20.25 -7.92
C TYR A 60 2.00 20.57 -8.56
N MET A 61 0.88 20.19 -7.92
CA MET A 61 -0.48 20.39 -8.45
C MET A 61 -1.29 21.43 -7.66
N GLY A 62 -0.71 22.03 -6.61
CA GLY A 62 -1.32 23.13 -5.85
C GLY A 62 -2.59 22.71 -5.10
N THR A 63 -3.62 23.57 -5.11
CA THR A 63 -4.88 23.32 -4.37
C THR A 63 -5.55 22.02 -4.80
N LYS A 64 -5.60 21.74 -6.10
CA LYS A 64 -6.20 20.49 -6.61
C LYS A 64 -5.44 19.27 -6.09
N GLY A 65 -4.10 19.32 -6.09
CA GLY A 65 -3.27 18.24 -5.54
C GLY A 65 -3.50 18.00 -4.05
N LYS A 66 -3.75 19.06 -3.28
CA LYS A 66 -4.10 18.94 -1.85
C LYS A 66 -5.46 18.30 -1.61
N GLU A 67 -6.45 18.64 -2.41
CA GLU A 67 -7.78 18.05 -2.32
C GLU A 67 -7.76 16.56 -2.67
N MET A 68 -7.01 16.19 -3.73
CA MET A 68 -6.81 14.79 -4.13
C MET A 68 -6.07 14.01 -3.04
N ALA A 69 -4.89 14.48 -2.62
CA ALA A 69 -4.11 13.84 -1.56
C ALA A 69 -4.89 13.66 -0.24
N GLU A 70 -5.77 14.60 0.11
CA GLU A 70 -6.60 14.48 1.31
C GLU A 70 -7.74 13.47 1.14
N HIS A 71 -8.31 13.38 -0.06
CA HIS A 71 -9.29 12.35 -0.39
C HIS A 71 -8.66 10.96 -0.27
N ASP A 72 -7.49 10.76 -0.87
CA ASP A 72 -6.77 9.49 -0.90
C ASP A 72 -6.39 9.02 0.51
N ARG A 73 -5.90 9.94 1.36
CA ARG A 73 -5.65 9.66 2.79
C ARG A 73 -6.89 9.14 3.52
N GLN A 74 -8.07 9.66 3.21
CA GLN A 74 -9.32 9.21 3.85
C GLN A 74 -9.72 7.81 3.37
N GLU A 75 -9.51 7.48 2.10
CA GLU A 75 -9.72 6.13 1.57
C GLU A 75 -8.71 5.13 2.17
N HIS A 76 -7.43 5.51 2.22
CA HIS A 76 -6.37 4.75 2.88
C HIS A 76 -6.68 4.45 4.34
N HIS A 77 -7.16 5.44 5.10
CA HIS A 77 -7.53 5.23 6.50
C HIS A 77 -8.58 4.12 6.66
N GLN A 78 -9.62 4.11 5.82
CA GLN A 78 -10.65 3.07 5.84
C GLN A 78 -10.08 1.69 5.50
N VAL A 79 -9.23 1.62 4.48
CA VAL A 79 -8.54 0.39 4.08
C VAL A 79 -7.63 -0.11 5.21
N LYS A 80 -6.88 0.77 5.87
CA LYS A 80 -5.97 0.45 6.97
C LYS A 80 -6.72 -0.10 8.18
N GLU A 81 -7.88 0.46 8.55
CA GLU A 81 -8.74 -0.06 9.64
C GLU A 81 -9.22 -1.49 9.35
N LEU A 82 -9.67 -1.75 8.12
CA LEU A 82 -10.06 -3.09 7.70
C LEU A 82 -8.87 -4.05 7.68
N LEU A 83 -7.71 -3.59 7.18
CA LEU A 83 -6.48 -4.37 7.13
C LEU A 83 -5.99 -4.72 8.55
N LYS A 84 -6.13 -3.80 9.50
CA LYS A 84 -5.82 -4.04 10.92
C LYS A 84 -6.68 -5.14 11.53
N THR A 85 -7.94 -5.26 11.09
CA THR A 85 -8.81 -6.37 11.50
C THR A 85 -8.41 -7.67 10.81
N PHE A 86 -8.25 -7.63 9.47
CA PHE A 86 -7.89 -8.81 8.67
C PHE A 86 -6.60 -9.48 9.13
N GLN A 87 -5.60 -8.68 9.46
CA GLN A 87 -4.27 -9.16 9.83
C GLN A 87 -4.26 -9.96 11.16
N GLY A 88 -5.38 -9.99 11.91
CA GLY A 88 -5.57 -10.83 13.10
C GLY A 88 -6.37 -12.11 12.85
N LEU A 89 -6.91 -12.32 11.64
CA LEU A 89 -7.72 -13.48 11.28
C LEU A 89 -6.86 -14.64 10.79
N SER A 90 -7.30 -15.86 11.09
CA SER A 90 -6.80 -17.09 10.48
C SER A 90 -7.57 -17.41 9.19
N PRO A 91 -6.97 -18.02 8.16
CA PRO A 91 -7.69 -18.53 7.01
C PRO A 91 -8.80 -19.55 7.31
N GLN A 92 -8.79 -20.15 8.51
CA GLN A 92 -9.86 -21.04 8.98
C GLN A 92 -11.08 -20.27 9.50
N ASP A 93 -10.94 -18.98 9.80
CA ASP A 93 -12.04 -18.16 10.30
C ASP A 93 -13.04 -17.89 9.17
N SER A 94 -14.34 -18.06 9.46
CA SER A 94 -15.42 -17.80 8.49
C SER A 94 -15.42 -16.37 7.95
N ASN A 95 -14.81 -15.43 8.70
CA ASN A 95 -14.72 -14.02 8.33
C ASN A 95 -13.47 -13.67 7.51
N TYR A 96 -12.52 -14.59 7.31
CA TYR A 96 -11.26 -14.30 6.60
C TYR A 96 -11.49 -13.83 5.16
N LEU A 97 -12.15 -14.65 4.34
CA LEU A 97 -12.43 -14.29 2.94
C LEU A 97 -13.43 -13.12 2.81
N PRO A 98 -14.54 -13.04 3.59
CA PRO A 98 -15.40 -11.87 3.58
C PRO A 98 -14.65 -10.56 3.87
N LYS A 99 -13.76 -10.55 4.87
CA LYS A 99 -13.00 -9.35 5.23
C LYS A 99 -12.00 -8.96 4.14
N LEU A 100 -11.32 -9.92 3.52
CA LEU A 100 -10.42 -9.63 2.40
C LEU A 100 -11.17 -9.04 1.20
N LYS A 101 -12.37 -9.54 0.88
CA LYS A 101 -13.21 -8.99 -0.20
C LYS A 101 -13.69 -7.57 0.09
N GLU A 102 -14.02 -7.28 1.35
CA GLU A 102 -14.38 -5.93 1.80
C GLU A 102 -13.21 -4.95 1.61
N ILE A 103 -11.99 -5.35 2.01
CA ILE A 103 -10.77 -4.57 1.75
C ILE A 103 -10.60 -4.33 0.25
N TRP A 104 -10.68 -5.39 -0.55
CA TRP A 104 -10.47 -5.31 -2.00
C TRP A 104 -11.50 -4.41 -2.69
N THR A 105 -12.74 -4.39 -2.22
CA THR A 105 -13.79 -3.53 -2.81
C THR A 105 -13.46 -2.05 -2.69
N LEU A 106 -12.92 -1.61 -1.54
CA LEU A 106 -12.48 -0.23 -1.35
C LEU A 106 -11.17 0.03 -2.10
N LEU A 107 -10.20 -0.88 -1.95
CA LEU A 107 -8.88 -0.73 -2.55
C LEU A 107 -8.94 -0.71 -4.09
N SER A 108 -9.73 -1.57 -4.73
CA SER A 108 -9.81 -1.59 -6.20
C SER A 108 -10.43 -0.31 -6.77
N LYS A 109 -11.35 0.31 -6.04
CA LYS A 109 -11.92 1.62 -6.40
C LYS A 109 -10.86 2.70 -6.30
N HIS A 110 -10.11 2.73 -5.19
CA HIS A 110 -8.98 3.64 -5.00
C HIS A 110 -7.96 3.52 -6.14
N ILE A 111 -7.54 2.29 -6.46
CA ILE A 111 -6.64 1.98 -7.57
C ILE A 111 -7.16 2.51 -8.92
N GLU A 112 -8.45 2.34 -9.23
CA GLU A 112 -9.03 2.86 -10.48
C GLU A 112 -8.99 4.39 -10.55
N GLU A 113 -9.24 5.08 -9.43
CA GLU A 113 -9.19 6.53 -9.34
C GLU A 113 -7.75 7.04 -9.46
N GLU A 114 -6.81 6.41 -8.75
CA GLU A 114 -5.40 6.78 -8.77
C GLU A 114 -4.76 6.57 -10.15
N GLU A 115 -4.94 5.39 -10.76
CA GLU A 115 -4.40 5.07 -12.09
C GLU A 115 -5.06 5.90 -13.21
N GLY A 116 -6.35 6.22 -13.05
CA GLY A 116 -7.13 6.94 -14.05
C GLY A 116 -7.01 8.46 -13.99
N GLN A 117 -6.70 9.02 -12.81
CA GLN A 117 -6.78 10.46 -12.56
C GLN A 117 -5.52 11.01 -11.91
N ASP A 118 -5.07 10.44 -10.80
CA ASP A 118 -4.06 11.05 -9.94
C ASP A 118 -2.66 10.92 -10.54
N LEU A 119 -2.26 9.69 -10.91
CA LEU A 119 -0.96 9.42 -11.52
C LEU A 119 -0.80 10.17 -12.85
N PRO A 120 -1.77 10.15 -13.80
CA PRO A 120 -1.66 10.95 -15.02
C PRO A 120 -1.52 12.46 -14.74
N ALA A 121 -2.25 12.99 -13.75
CA ALA A 121 -2.17 14.39 -13.40
C ALA A 121 -0.83 14.76 -12.74
N LEU A 122 -0.30 13.88 -11.88
CA LEU A 122 1.01 14.04 -11.26
C LEU A 122 2.12 13.99 -12.30
N GLU A 123 2.16 12.99 -13.18
CA GLU A 123 3.15 12.91 -14.25
C GLU A 123 3.11 14.15 -15.14
N GLN A 124 1.91 14.64 -15.47
CA GLN A 124 1.75 15.87 -16.24
C GLN A 124 2.31 17.10 -15.52
N ALA A 125 2.19 17.18 -14.20
CA ALA A 125 2.77 18.26 -13.39
C ALA A 125 4.30 18.14 -13.27
N LEU A 126 4.83 16.93 -13.29
CA LEU A 126 6.27 16.65 -13.20
C LEU A 126 7.02 16.83 -14.52
N LYS A 127 6.34 16.90 -15.68
CA LYS A 127 6.97 17.03 -17.02
C LYS A 127 8.00 18.16 -17.16
N ALA A 128 7.90 19.22 -16.36
CA ALA A 128 8.84 20.34 -16.40
C ALA A 128 10.15 20.08 -15.62
N ASP A 129 10.22 19.02 -14.83
CA ASP A 129 11.32 18.66 -13.94
C ASP A 129 11.90 17.30 -14.37
N ASP A 130 12.84 17.34 -15.32
CA ASP A 130 13.43 16.15 -15.95
C ASP A 130 14.10 15.25 -14.90
N GLY A 131 13.73 13.96 -14.89
CA GLY A 131 14.24 13.00 -13.90
C GLY A 131 13.48 12.96 -12.56
N GLN A 132 12.52 13.87 -12.32
CA GLN A 132 11.83 13.95 -11.04
C GLN A 132 10.91 12.75 -10.78
N SER A 133 10.22 12.24 -11.81
CA SER A 133 9.39 11.04 -11.70
C SER A 133 10.23 9.81 -11.35
N GLU A 134 11.40 9.65 -11.99
CA GLU A 134 12.33 8.56 -11.67
C GLU A 134 12.94 8.71 -10.27
N SER A 135 13.26 9.92 -9.84
CA SER A 135 13.72 10.21 -8.48
C SER A 135 12.67 9.81 -7.44
N MET A 136 11.39 10.12 -7.70
CA MET A 136 10.28 9.72 -6.86
C MET A 136 10.08 8.20 -6.84
N SER A 137 10.17 7.52 -7.98
CA SER A 137 10.15 6.05 -8.07
C SER A 137 11.20 5.40 -7.15
N ASN A 138 12.42 5.95 -7.14
CA ASN A 138 13.49 5.52 -6.24
C ASN A 138 13.18 5.83 -4.76
N SER A 139 12.62 7.01 -4.49
CA SER A 139 12.24 7.41 -3.13
C SER A 139 11.14 6.51 -2.56
N PHE A 140 10.10 6.23 -3.35
CA PHE A 140 9.01 5.32 -3.02
C PHE A 140 9.55 3.92 -2.72
N SER A 141 10.35 3.36 -3.64
CA SER A 141 10.97 2.04 -3.48
C SER A 141 11.84 1.95 -2.22
N ARG A 142 12.62 3.00 -1.91
CA ARG A 142 13.43 3.06 -0.68
C ARG A 142 12.56 3.17 0.56
N THR A 143 11.52 4.00 0.52
CA THR A 143 10.60 4.22 1.66
C THR A 143 9.97 2.90 2.08
N LYS A 144 9.50 2.08 1.13
CA LYS A 144 8.96 0.73 1.36
C LYS A 144 9.90 -0.24 2.07
N MET A 145 11.21 0.03 2.11
CA MET A 145 12.16 -0.79 2.87
C MET A 145 12.14 -0.48 4.36
N PHE A 146 11.76 0.73 4.76
CA PHE A 146 11.89 1.22 6.14
C PHE A 146 10.56 1.46 6.87
N VAL A 147 9.45 1.46 6.14
CA VAL A 147 8.11 1.59 6.73
C VAL A 147 7.62 0.26 7.33
N PRO A 148 6.62 0.29 8.24
CA PRO A 148 5.97 -0.89 8.79
C PRO A 148 5.47 -1.86 7.71
N THR A 149 5.47 -3.15 8.04
CA THR A 149 4.99 -4.21 7.13
C THR A 149 3.56 -4.65 7.45
N ARG A 150 2.88 -3.94 8.34
CA ARG A 150 1.50 -4.19 8.75
C ARG A 150 0.76 -2.87 8.97
N SER A 151 -0.57 -2.96 9.01
CA SER A 151 -1.41 -1.80 9.30
C SER A 151 -1.34 -1.40 10.77
N HIS A 152 -1.18 -0.10 11.00
CA HIS A 152 -1.24 0.56 12.31
C HIS A 152 -2.00 1.88 12.21
N PRO A 153 -3.34 1.85 12.00
CA PRO A 153 -4.14 3.06 11.73
C PRO A 153 -4.07 4.12 12.84
N SER A 154 -3.85 3.69 14.08
CA SER A 154 -3.68 4.59 15.23
C SER A 154 -2.45 5.51 15.14
N ALA A 155 -1.58 5.30 14.15
CA ALA A 155 -0.44 6.18 13.87
C ALA A 155 -0.85 7.47 13.13
N GLY A 156 -2.07 7.55 12.59
CA GLY A 156 -2.56 8.67 11.78
C GLY A 156 -2.15 8.59 10.31
N GLU A 157 -2.57 9.58 9.53
CA GLU A 157 -2.39 9.70 8.06
C GLU A 157 -1.60 10.97 7.65
N HIS A 158 -0.98 11.67 8.60
CA HIS A 158 -0.25 12.93 8.36
C HIS A 158 1.18 12.90 8.92
N PRO A 159 2.20 13.21 8.09
CA PRO A 159 3.55 13.53 8.58
C PRO A 159 3.53 14.80 9.47
N PRO A 160 4.36 14.92 10.54
CA PRO A 160 5.44 14.04 11.00
C PRO A 160 5.06 13.13 12.17
N PHE A 161 3.78 13.06 12.55
CA PHE A 161 3.34 12.23 13.69
C PHE A 161 3.59 10.73 13.44
N GLU A 162 3.52 10.31 12.17
CA GLU A 162 3.89 8.97 11.70
C GLU A 162 5.38 8.63 11.85
N THR A 163 6.27 9.63 11.80
CA THR A 163 7.71 9.39 11.73
C THR A 163 8.26 8.80 13.02
N VAL A 164 7.70 9.13 14.20
CA VAL A 164 8.20 8.61 15.48
C VAL A 164 7.56 7.28 15.85
N MET A 165 6.24 7.12 15.67
CA MET A 165 5.57 5.86 16.03
C MET A 165 5.67 4.78 14.94
N GLY A 166 5.59 5.15 13.66
CA GLY A 166 5.75 4.21 12.55
C GLY A 166 7.14 3.59 12.48
N LEU A 167 8.19 4.39 12.72
CA LEU A 167 9.57 3.87 12.80
C LEU A 167 9.81 2.96 14.02
N MET A 168 9.01 3.06 15.09
CA MET A 168 9.10 2.15 16.25
C MET A 168 8.44 0.80 15.99
N ALA A 169 7.38 0.77 15.17
CA ALA A 169 6.69 -0.47 14.80
C ALA A 169 7.45 -1.28 13.72
N ALA A 170 8.12 -0.61 12.78
CA ALA A 170 8.78 -1.30 11.66
C ALA A 170 9.82 -2.36 12.10
N PRO A 171 10.71 -2.13 13.08
CA PRO A 171 11.60 -3.19 13.60
C PRO A 171 10.85 -4.36 14.23
N MET A 172 9.74 -4.10 14.94
CA MET A 172 8.94 -5.14 15.59
C MET A 172 8.18 -5.99 14.57
N ASP A 173 7.61 -5.37 13.55
CA ASP A 173 6.91 -6.08 12.48
C ASP A 173 7.88 -6.99 11.71
N ARG A 174 9.08 -6.49 11.38
CA ARG A 174 10.13 -7.26 10.70
C ARG A 174 10.58 -8.48 11.51
N LEU A 175 10.70 -8.35 12.83
CA LEU A 175 11.00 -9.48 13.71
C LEU A 175 9.86 -10.51 13.69
N ALA A 176 8.61 -10.06 13.75
CA ALA A 176 7.46 -10.94 13.67
C ALA A 176 7.32 -11.62 12.29
N ASP A 177 7.72 -10.96 11.21
CA ASP A 177 7.69 -11.48 9.84
C ASP A 177 8.61 -12.70 9.68
N MET A 178 9.73 -12.77 10.41
CA MET A 178 10.60 -13.97 10.41
C MET A 178 9.89 -15.25 10.86
N PHE A 179 8.78 -15.12 11.58
CA PHE A 179 7.96 -16.23 12.07
C PHE A 179 6.68 -16.43 11.24
N ARG A 180 6.42 -15.58 10.24
CA ARG A 180 5.28 -15.72 9.32
C ARG A 180 5.65 -16.58 8.12
N LYS A 181 4.62 -17.13 7.48
CA LYS A 181 4.74 -17.85 6.21
C LYS A 181 4.46 -16.88 5.07
N PHE A 182 5.36 -16.86 4.09
CA PHE A 182 5.22 -16.12 2.83
C PHE A 182 5.24 -17.09 1.65
N PRO A 183 4.76 -16.69 0.46
CA PRO A 183 4.95 -17.48 -0.75
C PRO A 183 6.44 -17.63 -1.08
N ASP A 184 6.78 -18.70 -1.79
CA ASP A 184 8.14 -18.92 -2.25
C ASP A 184 8.48 -17.92 -3.37
N GLN A 185 9.61 -17.23 -3.29
CA GLN A 185 9.97 -16.17 -4.25
C GLN A 185 10.20 -16.69 -5.68
N SER A 186 10.26 -18.00 -5.86
CA SER A 186 10.32 -18.65 -7.18
C SER A 186 8.96 -18.81 -7.87
N LYS A 187 7.86 -18.46 -7.18
CA LYS A 187 6.47 -18.64 -7.64
C LYS A 187 5.66 -17.34 -7.73
N VAL A 188 6.31 -16.20 -7.58
CA VAL A 188 5.74 -14.85 -7.74
C VAL A 188 6.41 -14.16 -8.90
#